data_AF-A0A536UCS2-F1
#
_entry.id   AF-A0A536UCS2-F1
#
_cell.length_a   1.000
_cell.length_b   1.000
_cell.length_c   1.000
_cell.angle_alpha   90.00
_cell.angle_beta   90.00
_cell.angle_gamma   90.00
#
_symmetry.space_group_name_H-M   'P 1'
#
loop_
_entity.id
_entity.type
_entity.pdbx_description
1 polymer ?
#
loop_
_entity_poly.entity_id
_entity_poly.type
_entity_poly.pdbx_seq_one_letter_code
_entity_poly.pdbx_strand_id
1 'polypeptide(L)'
;MRVVIASYLLAVCHVLSIADPVVAAQPVESAASLANYEGSDREKRLLEGARKEREVNVYTSLVTEDVTNLAAAFEKKYGVKLRFWR
;
A
#
# COMPACT_ATOMS: atom_id res chain seq x y z
N MET A 1 39.49 -51.73 14.39
CA MET A 1 38.16 -51.43 14.98
C MET A 1 37.60 -50.21 14.26
N ARG A 2 36.37 -50.33 13.76
CA ARG A 2 35.66 -49.41 12.85
C ARG A 2 35.65 -47.96 13.36
N VAL A 3 35.79 -46.97 12.47
CA VAL A 3 34.78 -45.91 12.16
C VAL A 3 35.25 -45.19 10.89
N VAL A 4 34.66 -45.55 9.74
CA VAL A 4 34.69 -44.79 8.48
C VAL A 4 33.36 -44.04 8.41
N ILE A 5 33.23 -42.93 9.16
CA ILE A 5 32.03 -42.07 9.21
C ILE A 5 32.46 -40.65 9.61
N ALA A 6 33.18 -39.98 8.72
CA ALA A 6 33.35 -38.52 8.70
C ALA A 6 33.66 -38.12 7.25
N SER A 7 32.95 -38.72 6.29
CA SER A 7 31.66 -38.19 5.84
C SER A 7 31.86 -36.77 5.32
N TYR A 8 32.51 -36.65 4.15
CA TYR A 8 31.91 -36.04 2.95
C TYR A 8 31.19 -34.69 3.14
N LEU A 9 31.59 -33.86 4.12
CA LEU A 9 30.92 -32.63 4.52
C LEU A 9 31.55 -31.36 3.91
N LEU A 10 32.39 -31.52 2.89
CA LEU A 10 33.09 -30.40 2.26
C LEU A 10 32.86 -30.27 0.75
N ALA A 11 32.04 -31.12 0.11
CA ALA A 11 32.02 -31.20 -1.36
C ALA A 11 30.66 -31.17 -2.06
N VAL A 12 29.52 -31.09 -1.37
CA VAL A 12 28.21 -31.14 -2.06
C VAL A 12 27.21 -30.21 -1.36
N CYS A 13 27.12 -28.96 -1.81
CA CYS A 13 25.87 -28.15 -1.77
C CYS A 13 26.01 -26.74 -2.40
N HIS A 14 26.96 -26.51 -3.32
CA HIS A 14 26.93 -25.31 -4.19
C HIS A 14 25.95 -25.48 -5.37
N VAL A 15 24.77 -26.05 -5.11
CA VAL A 15 23.65 -26.09 -6.08
C VAL A 15 22.33 -25.98 -5.32
N LEU A 16 22.16 -24.90 -4.55
CA LEU A 16 20.82 -24.35 -4.37
C LEU A 16 20.81 -23.02 -5.10
N SER A 17 20.35 -23.10 -6.34
CA SER A 17 19.87 -21.98 -7.12
C SER A 17 18.94 -21.16 -6.22
N ILE A 18 19.41 -19.99 -5.81
CA ILE A 18 18.57 -18.91 -5.31
C ILE A 18 17.62 -18.59 -6.47
N ALA A 19 16.44 -19.19 -6.44
CA ALA A 19 15.33 -18.71 -7.23
C ALA A 19 14.96 -17.38 -6.59
N ASP A 20 15.51 -16.29 -7.11
CA ASP A 20 14.94 -14.97 -6.84
C ASP A 20 13.45 -15.07 -7.15
N PRO A 21 12.55 -14.74 -6.20
CA PRO A 21 11.16 -14.60 -6.57
C PRO A 21 11.13 -13.50 -7.62
N VAL A 22 10.83 -13.88 -8.86
CA VAL A 22 10.38 -12.93 -9.88
C VAL A 22 9.11 -12.34 -9.31
N VAL A 23 9.25 -11.22 -8.61
CA VAL A 23 8.14 -10.33 -8.32
C VAL A 23 7.76 -9.79 -9.68
N ALA A 24 6.75 -10.42 -10.29
CA ALA A 24 6.13 -9.90 -11.48
C ALA A 24 5.74 -8.45 -11.17
N ALA A 25 6.33 -7.50 -11.92
CA ALA A 25 5.99 -6.10 -11.81
C ALA A 25 4.47 -5.98 -11.96
N GLN A 26 3.80 -5.60 -10.88
CA GLN A 26 2.37 -5.37 -10.93
C GLN A 26 2.14 -4.27 -11.98
N PRO A 27 1.17 -4.42 -12.89
CA PRO A 27 0.83 -3.35 -13.81
C PRO A 27 0.59 -2.07 -12.99
N VAL A 28 1.44 -1.07 -13.19
CA VAL A 28 1.26 0.22 -12.52
C VAL A 28 0.11 0.91 -13.24
N GLU A 29 -1.08 0.89 -12.65
CA GLU A 29 -2.20 1.70 -13.13
C GLU A 29 -1.73 3.16 -13.16
N SER A 30 -1.94 3.84 -14.29
CA SER A 30 -1.55 5.23 -14.40
C SER A 30 -2.39 6.07 -13.43
N ALA A 31 -1.82 7.15 -12.90
CA ALA A 31 -2.54 8.09 -12.05
C ALA A 31 -3.82 8.62 -12.75
N ALA A 32 -3.76 8.80 -14.08
CA ALA A 32 -4.92 9.19 -14.88
C ALA A 32 -6.01 8.10 -14.93
N SER A 33 -5.62 6.82 -15.04
CA SER A 33 -6.56 5.70 -14.98
C SER A 33 -7.28 5.62 -13.64
N LEU A 34 -6.53 5.78 -12.54
CA LEU A 34 -7.08 5.80 -11.18
C LEU A 34 -8.02 6.99 -10.95
N ALA A 35 -7.64 8.18 -11.43
CA ALA A 35 -8.45 9.39 -11.28
C ALA A 35 -9.81 9.28 -12.01
N ASN A 36 -9.82 8.66 -13.20
CA ASN A 36 -11.01 8.47 -14.02
C ASN A 36 -11.74 7.14 -13.76
N TYR A 37 -11.34 6.39 -12.75
CA TYR A 37 -11.97 5.12 -12.41
C TYR A 37 -13.34 5.35 -11.78
N GLU A 38 -14.41 4.91 -12.44
CA GLU A 38 -15.82 5.09 -12.02
C GLU A 38 -16.54 3.76 -11.71
N GLY A 39 -15.77 2.73 -11.34
CA GLY A 39 -16.34 1.43 -10.93
C GLY A 39 -17.25 1.57 -9.71
N SER A 40 -18.25 0.69 -9.58
CA SER A 40 -19.18 0.69 -8.45
C SER A 40 -18.52 0.52 -7.07
N ASP A 41 -17.30 -0.02 -7.04
CA ASP A 41 -16.47 -0.25 -5.87
C ASP A 41 -15.45 0.88 -5.59
N ARG A 42 -15.48 1.97 -6.38
CA ARG A 42 -14.56 3.10 -6.26
C ARG A 42 -14.46 3.65 -4.85
N GLU A 43 -15.60 3.91 -4.20
CA GLU A 43 -15.61 4.45 -2.82
C GLU A 43 -14.92 3.49 -1.84
N LYS A 44 -15.18 2.18 -1.98
CA LYS A 44 -14.53 1.15 -1.15
C LYS A 44 -13.01 1.15 -1.36
N ARG A 45 -12.53 1.14 -2.63
CA ARG A 45 -11.09 1.17 -2.96
C ARG A 45 -10.41 2.41 -2.38
N LEU A 46 -11.00 3.60 -2.57
CA LEU A 46 -10.45 4.86 -2.05
C LEU A 46 -10.40 4.87 -0.53
N LEU A 47 -11.47 4.41 0.13
CA LEU A 47 -11.53 4.41 1.58
C LEU A 47 -10.56 3.38 2.20
N GLU A 48 -10.33 2.25 1.55
CA GLU A 48 -9.27 1.31 1.93
C GLU A 48 -7.88 1.95 1.85
N GLY A 49 -7.57 2.69 0.78
CA GLY A 49 -6.32 3.45 0.65
C GLY A 49 -6.19 4.49 1.75
N ALA A 50 -7.21 5.34 1.91
CA ALA A 50 -7.24 6.40 2.91
C ALA A 50 -7.05 5.88 4.35
N ARG A 51 -7.62 4.72 4.68
CA ARG A 51 -7.38 4.07 5.99
C ARG A 51 -5.96 3.54 6.15
N LYS A 52 -5.36 2.99 5.10
CA LYS A 52 -3.95 2.54 5.13
C LYS A 52 -3.01 3.72 5.36
N GLU A 53 -3.28 4.84 4.72
CA GLU A 53 -2.51 6.08 4.84
C GLU A 53 -2.86 6.91 6.09
N ARG A 54 -4.02 6.62 6.72
CA ARG A 54 -4.58 7.23 7.94
C ARG A 54 -5.10 8.67 7.79
N GLU A 55 -4.83 9.32 6.68
CA GLU A 55 -5.24 10.70 6.42
C GLU A 55 -5.50 10.95 4.94
N VAL A 56 -6.28 12.00 4.66
CA VAL A 56 -6.48 12.56 3.32
C VAL A 56 -6.11 14.04 3.38
N ASN A 57 -5.29 14.50 2.44
CA ASN A 57 -4.88 15.89 2.32
C ASN A 57 -5.67 16.60 1.21
N VAL A 58 -6.25 17.76 1.50
CA VAL A 58 -7.04 18.56 0.55
C VAL A 58 -6.51 19.99 0.48
N TYR A 59 -6.16 20.46 -0.72
CA TYR A 59 -5.88 21.87 -0.97
C TYR A 59 -7.16 22.57 -1.42
N THR A 60 -7.54 23.66 -0.76
CA THR A 60 -8.81 24.35 -1.04
C THR A 60 -8.76 25.85 -0.74
N SER A 61 -9.53 26.63 -1.50
CA SER A 61 -9.74 28.06 -1.28
C SER A 61 -10.95 28.37 -0.39
N LEU A 62 -11.64 27.35 0.13
CA LEU A 62 -12.74 27.52 1.07
C LEU A 62 -12.32 28.36 2.27
N VAL A 63 -13.28 29.09 2.85
CA VAL A 63 -13.04 29.78 4.12
C VAL A 63 -12.79 28.76 5.23
N THR A 64 -12.01 29.15 6.24
CA THR A 64 -11.56 28.23 7.30
C THR A 64 -12.71 27.54 8.03
N GLU A 65 -13.83 28.24 8.25
CA GLU A 65 -15.01 27.68 8.91
C GLU A 65 -15.62 26.52 8.10
N ASP A 66 -15.83 26.71 6.80
CA ASP A 66 -16.43 25.70 5.92
C ASP A 66 -15.57 24.44 5.82
N VAL A 67 -14.25 24.60 5.62
CA VAL A 67 -13.35 23.43 5.52
C VAL A 67 -13.19 22.72 6.86
N THR A 68 -13.31 23.44 7.99
CA THR A 68 -13.30 22.82 9.33
C THR A 68 -14.56 21.98 9.55
N ASN A 69 -15.73 22.50 9.18
CA ASN A 69 -17.00 21.76 9.25
C ASN A 69 -16.99 20.54 8.32
N LEU A 70 -16.44 20.68 7.11
CA LEU A 70 -16.25 19.58 6.16
C LEU A 70 -15.32 18.51 6.74
N ALA A 71 -14.19 18.88 7.33
CA ALA A 71 -13.25 17.95 7.96
C ALA A 71 -13.91 17.16 9.08
N ALA A 72 -14.66 17.83 9.97
CA ALA A 72 -15.39 17.16 11.05
C ALA A 72 -16.44 16.17 10.52
N ALA A 73 -17.20 16.55 9.49
CA ALA A 73 -18.19 15.68 8.87
C ALA A 73 -17.55 14.47 8.17
N PHE A 74 -16.44 14.69 7.46
CA PHE A 74 -15.66 13.65 6.79
C PHE A 74 -15.11 12.64 7.80
N GLU A 75 -14.46 13.12 8.85
CA GLU A 75 -13.90 12.29 9.91
C GLU A 75 -14.99 11.47 10.62
N LYS A 76 -16.14 12.08 10.91
CA LYS A 76 -17.28 11.38 11.50
C LYS A 76 -17.83 10.27 10.58
N LYS A 77 -17.90 10.51 9.27
CA LYS A 77 -18.46 9.56 8.30
C LYS A 77 -17.51 8.40 8.01
N TYR A 78 -16.22 8.69 7.87
CA TYR A 78 -15.25 7.74 7.31
C TYR A 78 -14.21 7.23 8.31
N GLY A 79 -14.06 7.88 9.47
CA GLY A 79 -13.05 7.52 10.47
C GLY A 79 -11.61 7.79 10.02
N VAL A 80 -11.41 8.60 8.98
CA VAL A 80 -10.09 8.97 8.42
C VAL A 80 -9.89 10.47 8.60
N LYS A 81 -8.69 10.88 9.04
CA LYS A 81 -8.36 12.29 9.27
C LYS A 81 -8.36 13.09 7.97
N LEU A 82 -8.98 14.27 7.97
CA LEU A 82 -8.91 15.20 6.85
C LEU A 82 -7.96 16.36 7.20
N ARG A 83 -6.82 16.42 6.53
CA ARG A 83 -5.90 17.57 6.59
C ARG A 83 -6.20 18.51 5.43
N PHE A 84 -6.08 19.81 5.67
CA PHE A 84 -6.29 20.79 4.63
C PHE A 84 -5.24 21.89 4.62
N TRP A 85 -5.01 22.43 3.44
CA TRP A 85 -4.06 23.49 3.14
C TRP A 85 -4.75 24.54 2.26
N ARG A 86 -4.33 25.80 2.39
CA ARG A 86 -4.86 26.93 1.64
C ARG A 86 -3.79 27.99 1.41
#